data_AF-A0A482Y5C1-F1
#
_entry.id   AF-A0A482Y5C1-F1
#
_cell.length_a   1.000
_cell.length_b   1.000
_cell.length_c   1.000
_cell.angle_alpha   90.00
_cell.angle_beta   90.00
_cell.angle_gamma   90.00
#
_symmetry.space_group_name_H-M   'P 1'
#
loop_
_entity.id
_entity.type
_entity.pdbx_description
1 polymer ?
#
loop_
_entity_poly.entity_id
_entity_poly.type
_entity_poly.pdbx_seq_one_letter_code
_entity_poly.pdbx_strand_id
1 'polypeptide(L)' 'MENPLKSKVFTTNWDAWNNKWVPFVATPFLAVLGVVIGSVLNVYFASSELGQTLVMGLFVGVTMMTGYTLLALVD' A
#
# COMPACT_ATOMS: atom_id res chain seq x y z
N MET A 1 4.34 25.86 2.00
CA MET A 1 4.96 24.76 2.76
C MET A 1 4.21 23.50 2.40
N GLU A 2 4.77 22.66 1.54
CA GLU A 2 4.17 21.35 1.26
C GLU A 2 4.26 20.48 2.51
N ASN A 3 3.17 19.80 2.85
CA ASN A 3 3.18 18.90 3.99
C ASN A 3 4.06 17.69 3.64
N PRO A 4 5.17 17.44 4.36
CA PRO A 4 6.13 16.40 4.01
C PRO A 4 5.48 15.01 3.95
N LEU A 5 4.45 14.75 4.78
CA LEU A 5 3.69 13.50 4.73
C LEU A 5 2.91 13.34 3.42
N LYS A 6 2.27 14.41 2.94
CA LYS A 6 1.52 14.39 1.68
C LYS A 6 2.47 14.22 0.49
N SER A 7 3.68 14.80 0.59
CA SER A 7 4.74 14.67 -0.40
C SER A 7 5.29 13.22 -0.52
N LYS A 8 5.38 12.50 0.61
CA LYS A 8 5.86 11.10 0.65
C LYS A 8 4.77 10.07 0.30
N VAL A 9 3.51 10.31 0.67
CA VAL A 9 2.41 9.32 0.54
C VAL A 9 1.68 9.41 -0.80
N PHE A 10 1.43 10.62 -1.32
CA PHE A 10 0.59 10.81 -2.51
C PHE A 10 1.37 11.20 -3.77
N THR A 11 2.52 11.82 -3.61
CA THR A 11 3.43 12.07 -4.73
C THR A 11 4.49 11.00 -4.74
N THR A 12 4.75 10.44 -5.91
CA THR A 12 5.91 9.59 -6.25
C THR A 12 7.24 10.36 -6.15
N ASN A 13 7.36 11.26 -5.17
CA ASN A 13 8.53 12.05 -4.91
C ASN A 13 9.50 11.24 -4.06
N TRP A 14 10.25 10.37 -4.72
CA TRP A 14 11.23 9.48 -4.09
C TRP A 14 12.36 10.24 -3.36
N ASP A 15 12.57 11.52 -3.70
CA ASP A 15 13.55 12.39 -3.05
C ASP A 15 13.07 12.95 -1.71
N ALA A 16 11.78 12.81 -1.38
CA ALA A 16 11.24 13.26 -0.10
C ALA A 16 11.63 12.34 1.07
N TRP A 17 12.07 11.12 0.80
CA TRP A 17 12.40 10.10 1.81
C TRP A 17 13.84 10.27 2.33
N ASN A 18 14.03 10.18 3.66
CA ASN A 18 15.36 10.20 4.27
C ASN A 18 16.21 9.02 3.79
N ASN A 19 15.58 7.84 3.64
CA ASN A 19 16.19 6.69 2.98
C ASN A 19 15.43 6.31 1.71
N LYS A 20 16.03 6.62 0.54
CA LYS A 20 15.45 6.32 -0.78
C LYS A 20 15.17 4.83 -1.02
N TRP A 21 15.85 3.92 -0.31
CA TRP A 21 15.64 2.48 -0.45
C TRP A 21 14.38 1.96 0.25
N VAL A 22 13.89 2.69 1.27
CA VAL A 22 12.73 2.24 2.07
C VAL A 22 11.50 2.02 1.20
N PRO A 23 11.08 2.95 0.33
CA PRO A 23 9.96 2.72 -0.58
C PRO A 23 10.18 1.54 -1.53
N PHE A 24 11.37 1.38 -2.11
CA PHE A 24 11.67 0.29 -3.05
C PHE A 24 11.58 -1.09 -2.40
N VAL A 25 12.08 -1.21 -1.16
CA VAL A 25 12.01 -2.47 -0.42
C VAL A 25 10.61 -2.70 0.12
N ALA A 26 9.96 -1.69 0.69
CA ALA A 26 8.64 -1.82 1.30
C ALA A 26 7.53 -2.11 0.29
N THR A 27 7.58 -1.54 -0.92
CA THR A 27 6.53 -1.73 -1.96
C THR A 27 6.18 -3.20 -2.19
N PRO A 28 7.12 -4.09 -2.57
CA PRO A 28 6.79 -5.49 -2.82
C PRO A 28 6.24 -6.19 -1.56
N PHE A 29 6.77 -5.90 -0.37
CA PHE A 29 6.26 -6.50 0.86
C PHE A 29 4.83 -6.06 1.17
N LEU A 30 4.52 -4.76 1.03
CA LEU A 30 3.17 -4.23 1.24
C LEU A 30 2.18 -4.75 0.20
N ALA A 31 2.60 -4.87 -1.06
CA ALA A 31 1.78 -5.44 -2.13
C ALA A 31 1.46 -6.92 -1.86
N VAL A 32 2.49 -7.73 -1.53
CA VAL A 32 2.31 -9.15 -1.19
C VAL A 32 1.40 -9.30 0.04
N LEU A 33 1.62 -8.50 1.07
CA LEU A 33 0.78 -8.51 2.27
C LEU A 33 -0.68 -8.19 1.93
N GLY A 34 -0.93 -7.18 1.09
CA GLY A 34 -2.28 -6.84 0.64
C GLY A 34 -2.94 -7.95 -0.17
N VAL A 35 -2.18 -8.65 -1.03
CA VAL A 35 -2.68 -9.84 -1.75
C VAL A 35 -3.02 -10.97 -0.79
N VAL A 36 -2.17 -11.25 0.21
CA VAL A 36 -2.39 -12.31 1.20
C VAL A 36 -3.63 -12.02 2.04
N ILE A 37 -3.80 -10.78 2.52
CA ILE A 37 -4.99 -10.39 3.28
C ILE A 37 -6.23 -10.47 2.38
N GLY A 38 -6.14 -9.94 1.16
CA GLY A 38 -7.23 -9.95 0.19
C GLY A 38 -7.67 -11.35 -0.21
N SER A 39 -6.73 -12.30 -0.37
CA SER A 39 -7.05 -13.68 -0.74
C SER A 39 -7.69 -14.46 0.40
N VAL A 40 -7.25 -14.25 1.65
CA VAL A 40 -7.84 -14.88 2.83
C VAL A 40 -9.24 -14.35 3.11
N LEU A 41 -9.48 -13.06 2.89
CA LEU A 41 -10.74 -12.41 3.23
C LEU A 41 -11.76 -12.37 2.07
N ASN A 42 -11.31 -12.59 0.83
CA ASN A 42 -12.13 -12.56 -0.39
C ASN A 42 -13.45 -13.33 -0.24
N VAL A 43 -13.40 -14.51 0.39
CA VAL A 43 -14.53 -15.45 0.50
C VAL A 43 -15.73 -14.82 1.21
N TYR A 44 -15.50 -13.81 2.06
CA TYR A 44 -16.55 -13.11 2.80
C TYR A 44 -17.17 -11.94 2.04
N PHE A 45 -16.54 -11.47 0.96
CA PHE A 45 -16.92 -10.23 0.27
C PHE A 45 -17.46 -10.45 -1.15
N ALA A 46 -17.04 -11.50 -1.85
CA ALA A 46 -17.48 -11.76 -3.22
C ALA A 46 -17.42 -13.24 -3.59
N SER A 47 -18.45 -13.71 -4.31
CA SER A 47 -18.53 -15.07 -4.86
C SER A 47 -18.17 -15.16 -6.36
N SER A 48 -18.05 -14.03 -7.06
CA SER A 48 -17.69 -13.97 -8.48
C SER A 48 -16.20 -13.67 -8.67
N GLU A 49 -15.56 -14.23 -9.71
CA GLU A 49 -14.13 -14.02 -10.01
C GLU A 49 -13.77 -12.53 -10.13
N LEU A 50 -14.62 -11.74 -10.79
CA LEU A 50 -14.43 -10.31 -10.90
C LEU A 50 -14.49 -9.61 -9.54
N GLY A 51 -15.48 -9.95 -8.70
CA GLY A 51 -15.61 -9.38 -7.37
C GLY A 51 -14.43 -9.73 -6.48
N GLN A 52 -13.96 -10.98 -6.54
CA GLN A 52 -12.77 -11.45 -5.83
C GLN A 52 -11.51 -10.68 -6.23
N THR A 53 -11.33 -10.45 -7.52
CA THR A 53 -10.21 -9.67 -8.06
C THR A 53 -10.25 -8.22 -7.59
N LEU A 54 -11.44 -7.59 -7.60
CA LEU A 54 -11.62 -6.22 -7.12
C LEU A 54 -11.36 -6.09 -5.61
N VAL A 55 -11.83 -7.05 -4.81
CA VAL A 55 -11.57 -7.10 -3.36
C VAL A 55 -10.07 -7.22 -3.10
N MET A 56 -9.38 -8.12 -3.79
CA MET A 56 -7.92 -8.22 -3.69
C MET A 56 -7.21 -6.91 -4.05
N GLY A 57 -7.59 -6.28 -5.17
CA GLY A 57 -7.04 -4.98 -5.57
C GLY A 57 -7.27 -3.88 -4.53
N LEU A 58 -8.46 -3.85 -3.92
CA LEU A 58 -8.76 -2.93 -2.82
C LEU A 58 -7.83 -3.16 -1.62
N PHE A 59 -7.64 -4.41 -1.20
CA PHE A 59 -6.76 -4.74 -0.07
C PHE A 59 -5.29 -4.39 -0.36
N VAL A 60 -4.81 -4.59 -1.58
CA VAL A 60 -3.49 -4.11 -2.01
C VAL A 60 -3.39 -2.60 -1.86
N GLY A 61 -4.37 -1.85 -2.41
CA GLY A 61 -4.40 -0.39 -2.30
C GLY A 61 -4.40 0.12 -0.86
N VAL A 62 -5.25 -0.45 0.00
CA VAL A 62 -5.34 -0.08 1.42
C VAL A 62 -4.06 -0.41 2.17
N THR A 63 -3.47 -1.57 1.93
CA THR A 63 -2.23 -2.01 2.60
C THR A 63 -1.06 -1.12 2.19
N MET A 64 -0.95 -0.79 0.90
CA MET A 64 0.08 0.13 0.41
C MET A 64 -0.09 1.52 1.01
N MET A 65 -1.29 2.10 0.96
CA MET A 65 -1.58 3.42 1.54
C MET A 65 -1.25 3.49 3.04
N THR A 66 -1.69 2.48 3.80
CA THR A 66 -1.47 2.42 5.24
C THR A 66 0.02 2.20 5.54
N GLY A 67 0.67 1.27 4.86
CA GLY A 67 2.09 0.97 5.04
C GLY A 67 2.97 2.17 4.71
N TYR A 68 2.72 2.86 3.60
CA TYR A 68 3.43 4.08 3.24
C TYR A 68 3.21 5.21 4.24
N THR A 69 1.99 5.35 4.76
CA THR A 69 1.72 6.35 5.79
C THR A 69 2.50 6.06 7.06
N LEU A 70 2.53 4.80 7.52
CA LEU A 70 3.30 4.39 8.69
C LEU A 70 4.81 4.58 8.50
N LEU A 71 5.33 4.20 7.33
CA LEU A 71 6.73 4.42 6.97
C LEU A 71 7.07 5.91 6.93
N ALA A 72 6.21 6.74 6.37
CA ALA A 72 6.42 8.19 6.31
C ALA A 72 6.35 8.89 7.68
N LEU A 73 5.72 8.27 8.69
CA LEU A 73 5.71 8.76 10.08
C LEU A 73 7.00 8.44 10.83
N VAL A 74 7.69 7.36 10.47
CA VAL A 74 8.94 6.93 11.11
C VAL A 74 10.20 7.31 10.32
N ASP A 75 10.04 7.71 9.06
CA ASP A 75 11.10 8.25 8.18
C ASP A 75 11.35 9.74 8.41
#